data_AF-A0A9D4T7J3-F1
#
_entry.id   AF-A0A9D4T7J3-F1
#
_cell.length_a   1.000
_cell.length_b   1.000
_cell.length_c   1.000
_cell.angle_alpha   90.00
_cell.angle_beta   90.00
_cell.angle_gamma   90.00
#
_symmetry.space_group_name_H-M   'P 1'
#
loop_
_entity.id
_entity.type
_entity.pdbx_description
1 polymer ?
#
loop_
_entity_poly.entity_id
_entity_poly.type
_entity_poly.pdbx_seq_one_letter_code
_entity_poly.pdbx_strand_id
1 'polypeptide(L)'
;MRLPAAEVDFDVKEANLAFNRQLSGEEEVLRLGPKFCLAPRLDKVEALSLVRAAAKKATAPEADRVVLECVEALPSKLASSGRINLRGIVSSLQEKNYKLLQSDKEGAFVVVHPDQYRLLSDKALSENFKRAEEFHPSKTKKVAVEALPSPESCLFKARFASLTWKSTSA
;
A
#
# COMPACT_ATOMS: atom_id res chain seq x y z
N MET A 1 42.18 -1.40 -9.97
CA MET A 1 41.93 -0.40 -8.91
C MET A 1 40.44 -0.38 -8.62
N ARG A 2 40.01 -0.86 -7.44
CA ARG A 2 38.62 -0.72 -6.97
C ARG A 2 38.52 0.60 -6.20
N LEU A 3 37.64 1.49 -6.62
CA LEU A 3 37.32 2.69 -5.85
C LEU A 3 36.50 2.29 -4.61
N PRO A 4 36.71 2.91 -3.44
CA PRO A 4 35.93 2.63 -2.25
C PRO A 4 34.48 3.04 -2.48
N ALA A 5 33.53 2.16 -2.14
CA ALA A 5 32.13 2.49 -2.07
C ALA A 5 31.95 3.51 -0.94
N ALA A 6 31.83 4.79 -1.28
CA ALA A 6 31.37 5.78 -0.33
C ALA A 6 29.92 5.45 0.00
N GLU A 7 29.67 5.06 1.25
CA GLU A 7 28.32 5.00 1.81
C GLU A 7 27.77 6.43 1.81
N VAL A 8 27.04 6.75 0.74
CA VAL A 8 26.25 7.97 0.70
C VAL A 8 24.99 7.67 1.48
N ASP A 9 25.04 7.92 2.79
CA ASP A 9 23.83 8.03 3.61
C ASP A 9 23.05 9.26 3.13
N PHE A 10 22.22 9.04 2.11
CA PHE A 10 21.31 10.02 1.59
C PHE A 10 20.20 10.17 2.62
N ASP A 11 20.32 11.17 3.50
CA ASP A 11 19.28 11.46 4.49
C ASP A 11 18.03 11.94 3.73
N VAL A 12 17.11 11.00 3.49
CA VAL A 12 15.86 11.18 2.76
C VAL A 12 15.05 12.35 3.33
N LYS A 13 15.27 12.69 4.60
CA LYS A 13 14.62 13.85 5.24
C LYS A 13 15.10 15.18 4.66
N GLU A 14 16.39 15.32 4.36
CA GLU A 14 16.99 16.58 3.92
C GLU A 14 16.64 16.89 2.46
N ALA A 15 16.67 15.87 1.59
CA ALA A 15 16.23 15.98 0.20
C ALA A 15 14.74 16.33 0.08
N ASN A 16 13.91 15.77 0.96
CA ASN A 16 12.49 16.15 1.05
C ASN A 16 12.31 17.59 1.52
N LEU A 17 13.17 18.09 2.42
CA LEU A 17 13.07 19.46 2.95
C LEU A 17 13.36 20.52 1.87
N ALA A 18 14.36 20.27 1.01
CA ALA A 18 14.74 21.18 -0.07
C ALA A 18 13.67 21.26 -1.18
N PHE A 19 13.06 20.12 -1.52
CA PHE A 19 12.00 20.02 -2.52
C PHE A 19 10.73 20.82 -2.13
N ASN A 20 10.44 20.96 -0.84
CA ASN A 20 9.21 21.58 -0.34
C ASN A 20 9.13 23.12 -0.45
N ARG A 21 10.22 23.81 -0.85
CA ARG A 21 10.29 25.29 -0.85
C ARG A 21 9.77 25.99 -2.12
N GLN A 22 9.59 25.30 -3.25
CA GLN A 22 9.22 25.91 -4.55
C GLN A 22 7.77 25.62 -5.01
N LEU A 23 6.92 25.35 -4.01
CA LEU A 23 5.58 24.80 -4.02
C LEU A 23 4.36 25.62 -4.58
N SER A 24 3.82 25.49 -5.79
CA SER A 24 2.54 26.14 -6.21
C SER A 24 1.29 25.46 -5.59
N GLY A 25 0.07 26.00 -5.74
CA GLY A 25 -1.14 25.51 -5.04
C GLY A 25 -1.50 24.03 -5.24
N GLU A 26 -1.09 23.41 -6.35
CA GLU A 26 -1.23 21.95 -6.59
C GLU A 26 -0.21 21.12 -5.79
N GLU A 27 0.89 21.77 -5.42
CA GLU A 27 2.04 21.19 -4.76
C GLU A 27 1.96 21.39 -3.23
N GLU A 28 0.99 22.17 -2.75
CA GLU A 28 0.52 22.17 -1.37
C GLU A 28 -0.07 20.81 -0.97
N VAL A 29 -0.65 20.08 -1.93
CA VAL A 29 -1.10 18.70 -1.76
C VAL A 29 0.09 17.75 -1.59
N LEU A 30 1.23 18.04 -2.25
CA LEU A 30 2.50 17.31 -2.09
C LEU A 30 3.18 17.61 -0.74
N ARG A 31 2.92 18.77 -0.12
CA ARG A 31 3.47 19.17 1.20
C ARG A 31 2.92 18.36 2.37
N LEU A 32 1.76 17.72 2.23
CA LEU A 32 1.21 16.81 3.25
C LEU A 32 2.07 15.53 3.43
N GLY A 33 3.11 15.37 2.59
CA GLY A 33 4.09 14.31 2.64
C GLY A 33 3.74 13.15 1.70
N PRO A 34 4.60 12.12 1.62
CA PRO A 34 4.49 10.99 0.70
C PRO A 34 3.30 10.04 1.00
N LYS A 35 2.35 10.45 1.85
CA LYS A 35 1.21 9.64 2.28
C LYS A 35 -0.08 10.34 1.92
N PHE A 36 -0.49 10.17 0.67
CA PHE A 36 -1.86 10.43 0.27
C PHE A 36 -2.75 9.33 0.82
N CYS A 37 -3.26 9.50 2.04
CA CYS A 37 -4.45 8.77 2.45
C CYS A 37 -5.65 9.64 2.11
N LEU A 38 -6.34 9.34 1.01
CA LEU A 38 -7.71 9.82 0.86
C LEU A 38 -8.48 9.27 2.06
N ALA A 39 -9.03 10.15 2.88
CA ALA A 39 -9.89 9.71 3.98
C ALA A 39 -10.96 8.78 3.38
N PRO A 40 -11.13 7.55 3.92
CA PRO A 40 -12.10 6.62 3.38
C PRO A 40 -13.45 7.33 3.37
N ARG A 41 -14.09 7.31 2.22
CA ARG A 41 -15.45 7.83 2.09
C ARG A 41 -16.36 6.83 2.79
N LEU A 42 -16.62 7.06 4.07
CA LEU A 42 -17.66 6.32 4.77
C LEU A 42 -19.01 6.90 4.39
N ASP A 43 -19.88 6.05 3.86
CA ASP A 43 -21.29 6.40 3.76
C ASP A 43 -21.88 6.61 5.17
N LYS A 44 -22.94 7.41 5.29
CA LYS A 44 -23.60 7.66 6.58
C LYS A 44 -24.03 6.36 7.25
N VAL A 45 -24.49 5.38 6.47
CA VAL A 45 -24.91 4.07 6.98
C VAL A 45 -23.72 3.27 7.49
N GLU A 46 -22.61 3.28 6.76
CA GLU A 46 -21.37 2.61 7.17
C GLU A 46 -20.79 3.25 8.43
N ALA A 47 -20.82 4.58 8.51
CA ALA A 47 -20.34 5.33 9.64
C ALA A 47 -21.11 4.99 10.92
N LEU A 48 -22.44 4.95 10.85
CA LEU A 48 -23.29 4.50 11.96
C LEU A 48 -23.06 3.03 12.31
N SER A 49 -22.81 2.18 11.31
CA SER A 49 -22.47 0.77 11.52
C SER A 49 -21.15 0.62 12.29
N LEU A 50 -20.18 1.48 12.01
CA LEU A 50 -18.89 1.53 12.70
C LEU A 50 -19.03 2.00 14.15
N VAL A 51 -19.86 3.03 14.40
CA VAL A 51 -20.22 3.46 15.76
C VAL A 51 -20.86 2.32 16.55
N ARG A 52 -21.83 1.61 15.96
CA ARG A 52 -22.48 0.46 16.59
C ARG A 52 -21.48 -0.67 16.88
N ALA A 53 -20.53 -0.92 15.97
CA ALA A 53 -19.50 -1.91 16.17
C ALA A 53 -18.52 -1.54 17.29
N ALA A 54 -18.19 -0.25 17.45
CA ALA A 54 -17.39 0.25 18.56
C ALA A 54 -18.14 0.11 19.90
N ALA A 55 -19.42 0.51 19.95
CA ALA A 55 -20.26 0.39 21.13
C ALA A 55 -20.42 -1.07 21.59
N LYS A 56 -20.54 -2.02 20.67
CA LYS A 56 -20.58 -3.47 20.97
C LYS A 56 -19.32 -4.01 21.65
N LYS A 57 -18.18 -3.34 21.51
CA LYS A 57 -16.92 -3.71 22.16
C LYS A 57 -16.72 -3.05 23.52
N ALA A 58 -17.50 -2.01 23.83
CA ALA A 58 -17.44 -1.32 25.11
C ALA A 58 -18.16 -2.13 26.20
N THR A 59 -17.86 -1.83 27.46
CA THR A 59 -18.60 -2.42 28.58
C THR A 59 -20.04 -1.90 28.59
N ALA A 60 -20.98 -2.69 29.12
CA ALA A 60 -22.41 -2.32 29.15
C ALA A 60 -22.71 -0.90 29.65
N PRO A 61 -22.08 -0.37 30.72
CA PRO A 61 -22.35 1.01 31.16
C PRO A 61 -21.73 2.08 30.27
N GLU A 62 -20.72 1.74 29.45
CA GLU A 62 -19.99 2.70 28.61
C GLU A 62 -20.54 2.76 27.18
N ALA A 63 -21.32 1.76 26.75
CA ALA A 63 -21.81 1.64 25.37
C ALA A 63 -22.55 2.90 24.90
N ASP A 64 -23.46 3.44 25.71
CA ASP A 64 -24.22 4.64 25.37
C ASP A 64 -23.34 5.88 25.27
N ARG A 65 -22.35 6.00 26.16
CA ARG A 65 -21.37 7.09 26.13
C ARG A 65 -20.50 7.03 24.87
N VAL A 66 -20.05 5.84 24.48
CA VAL A 66 -19.28 5.61 23.25
C VAL A 66 -20.11 6.00 22.03
N VAL A 67 -21.40 5.64 21.98
CA VAL A 67 -22.28 6.06 20.88
C VAL A 67 -22.37 7.58 20.79
N LEU A 68 -22.60 8.26 21.91
CA LEU A 68 -22.72 9.71 21.96
C LEU A 68 -21.45 10.39 21.46
N GLU A 69 -20.29 10.04 22.03
CA GLU A 69 -18.99 10.62 21.66
C GLU A 69 -18.65 10.34 20.18
N CYS A 70 -18.94 9.13 19.67
CA CYS A 70 -18.70 8.79 18.27
C CYS A 70 -19.62 9.56 17.31
N VAL A 71 -20.89 9.77 17.67
CA VAL A 71 -21.86 10.53 16.87
C VAL A 71 -21.51 12.02 16.86
N GLU A 72 -21.06 12.57 17.97
CA GLU A 72 -20.58 13.97 18.04
C GLU A 72 -19.30 14.18 17.20
N ALA A 73 -18.43 13.17 17.11
CA ALA A 73 -17.21 13.21 16.30
C ALA A 73 -17.44 13.03 14.78
N LEU A 74 -18.64 12.58 14.35
CA LEU A 74 -18.99 12.32 12.96
C LEU A 74 -19.18 13.56 12.05
N PRO A 75 -19.94 14.60 12.45
CA PRO A 75 -20.30 15.71 11.57
C PRO A 75 -19.10 16.57 11.13
N SER A 76 -17.98 16.58 11.86
CA SER A 76 -16.76 17.30 11.46
C SER A 76 -15.96 16.60 10.37
N LYS A 77 -16.16 15.28 10.18
CA LYS A 77 -15.39 14.45 9.21
C LYS A 77 -16.19 14.06 7.97
N LEU A 78 -17.52 14.20 8.02
CA LEU A 78 -18.42 14.01 6.87
C LEU A 78 -18.52 15.26 5.97
N ALA A 79 -17.89 16.38 6.37
CA ALA A 79 -17.80 17.57 5.55
C ALA A 79 -17.26 17.19 4.18
N SER A 80 -18.01 17.60 3.14
CA SER A 80 -17.84 17.11 1.78
C SER A 80 -16.38 17.10 1.40
N SER A 81 -15.81 15.91 1.16
CA SER A 81 -14.57 15.87 0.38
C SER A 81 -14.95 16.54 -0.93
N GLY A 82 -14.50 17.78 -1.16
CA GLY A 82 -14.58 18.38 -2.47
C GLY A 82 -14.09 17.33 -3.45
N ARG A 83 -14.74 17.19 -4.62
CA ARG A 83 -14.26 16.24 -5.62
C ARG A 83 -12.84 16.68 -6.00
N ILE A 84 -11.84 16.07 -5.37
CA ILE A 84 -10.45 16.27 -5.74
C ILE A 84 -10.37 15.83 -7.19
N ASN A 85 -9.97 16.76 -8.07
CA ASN A 85 -9.80 16.46 -9.48
C ASN A 85 -8.52 15.62 -9.66
N LEU A 86 -8.62 14.34 -9.31
CA LEU A 86 -7.50 13.40 -9.42
C LEU A 86 -6.98 13.32 -10.84
N ARG A 87 -7.85 13.47 -11.85
CA ARG A 87 -7.43 13.50 -13.26
C ARG A 87 -6.49 14.68 -13.53
N GLY A 88 -6.86 15.88 -13.08
CA GLY A 88 -6.01 17.08 -13.24
C GLY A 88 -4.66 16.92 -12.53
N ILE A 89 -4.65 16.39 -11.31
CA ILE A 89 -3.42 16.12 -10.55
C ILE A 89 -2.54 15.10 -11.28
N VAL A 90 -3.11 13.98 -11.74
CA VAL A 90 -2.37 12.95 -12.47
C VAL A 90 -1.80 13.50 -13.78
N SER A 91 -2.58 14.29 -14.53
CA SER A 91 -2.10 14.94 -15.75
C SER A 91 -0.96 15.91 -15.47
N SER A 92 -1.08 16.79 -14.46
CA SER A 92 -0.03 17.72 -14.04
C SER A 92 1.26 16.97 -13.62
N LEU A 93 1.13 15.88 -12.86
CA LEU A 93 2.27 15.04 -12.48
C LEU A 93 2.94 14.35 -13.68
N GLN A 94 2.14 13.89 -14.66
CA GLN A 94 2.64 13.29 -15.89
C GLN A 94 3.37 14.32 -16.77
N GLU A 95 2.83 15.53 -16.91
CA GLU A 95 3.45 16.64 -17.65
C GLU A 95 4.81 17.03 -17.04
N LYS A 96 4.90 17.03 -15.71
CA LYS A 96 6.14 17.26 -14.97
C LYS A 96 7.04 16.02 -14.86
N ASN A 97 6.68 14.90 -15.51
CA ASN A 97 7.38 13.62 -15.52
C ASN A 97 7.62 12.99 -14.13
N TYR A 98 6.82 13.30 -13.12
CA TYR A 98 6.90 12.61 -11.83
C TYR A 98 6.47 11.14 -11.96
N LYS A 99 7.05 10.28 -11.13
CA LYS A 99 6.66 8.86 -11.03
C LYS A 99 5.78 8.65 -9.80
N LEU A 100 4.70 7.91 -10.01
CA LEU A 100 3.78 7.47 -8.97
C LEU A 100 4.14 6.03 -8.58
N LEU A 101 4.46 5.83 -7.31
CA LEU A 101 4.77 4.53 -6.73
C LEU A 101 3.70 4.14 -5.71
N GLN A 102 3.37 2.85 -5.66
CA GLN A 102 2.51 2.34 -4.59
C GLN A 102 3.30 2.30 -3.29
N SER A 103 2.73 2.85 -2.21
CA SER A 103 3.29 2.71 -0.86
C SER A 103 2.92 1.34 -0.31
N ASP A 104 3.77 0.83 0.58
CA ASP A 104 3.51 -0.29 1.47
C ASP A 104 2.26 -0.13 2.36
N LYS A 105 1.79 1.11 2.55
CA LYS A 105 0.58 1.39 3.33
C LYS A 105 -0.66 1.38 2.44
N GLU A 106 -1.70 0.69 2.90
CA GLU A 106 -2.96 0.57 2.17
C GLU A 106 -3.49 1.94 1.73
N GLY A 107 -3.85 2.02 0.45
CA GLY A 107 -4.46 3.22 -0.14
C GLY A 107 -3.52 4.42 -0.34
N ALA A 108 -2.21 4.27 -0.12
CA ALA A 108 -1.24 5.35 -0.28
C ALA A 108 -0.35 5.19 -1.53
N PHE A 109 0.03 6.32 -2.11
CA PHE A 109 0.99 6.42 -3.21
C PHE A 109 2.06 7.47 -2.89
N VAL A 110 3.27 7.29 -3.42
CA VAL A 110 4.39 8.20 -3.31
C VAL A 110 4.65 8.81 -4.68
N VAL A 111 4.79 10.14 -4.72
CA VAL A 111 5.19 10.88 -5.91
C VAL A 111 6.69 11.15 -5.80
N VAL A 112 7.48 10.75 -6.79
CA VAL A 112 8.94 10.92 -6.80
C VAL A 112 9.43 11.51 -8.11
N HIS A 113 10.51 12.30 -8.04
CA HIS A 113 11.19 12.80 -9.23
C HIS A 113 11.83 11.63 -10.01
N PRO A 114 11.96 11.68 -11.36
CA PRO A 114 12.64 10.66 -12.16
C PRO A 114 14.00 10.22 -11.62
N ASP A 115 14.82 11.16 -11.15
CA ASP A 115 16.16 10.85 -10.64
C ASP A 115 16.09 10.04 -9.34
N GLN A 116 15.15 10.40 -8.44
CA GLN A 116 14.90 9.66 -7.21
C GLN A 116 14.29 8.29 -7.52
N TYR A 117 13.39 8.20 -8.50
CA TYR A 117 12.82 6.93 -8.93
C TYR A 117 13.90 5.95 -9.35
N ARG A 118 14.88 6.40 -10.15
CA ARG A 118 16.00 5.57 -10.60
C ARG A 118 16.84 5.07 -9.44
N LEU A 119 17.17 5.94 -8.49
CA LEU A 119 17.92 5.57 -7.29
C LEU A 119 17.18 4.53 -6.45
N LEU A 120 15.87 4.74 -6.23
CA LEU A 120 15.03 3.81 -5.48
C LEU A 120 14.86 2.48 -6.22
N SER A 121 14.72 2.50 -7.55
CA SER A 121 14.61 1.29 -8.35
C SER A 121 15.89 0.48 -8.34
N ASP A 122 17.05 1.13 -8.49
CA ASP A 122 18.35 0.46 -8.47
C ASP A 122 18.62 -0.14 -7.09
N LYS A 123 18.29 0.59 -6.02
CA LYS A 123 18.36 0.08 -4.65
C LYS A 123 17.45 -1.14 -4.46
N ALA A 124 16.18 -1.05 -4.83
CA ALA A 124 15.23 -2.15 -4.70
C ALA A 124 15.67 -3.38 -5.51
N LEU A 125 16.23 -3.18 -6.71
CA LEU A 125 16.79 -4.27 -7.51
C LEU A 125 17.98 -4.92 -6.81
N SER A 126 18.90 -4.13 -6.26
CA SER A 126 20.08 -4.65 -5.56
C SER A 126 19.76 -5.41 -4.27
N GLU A 127 18.70 -5.02 -3.56
CA GLU A 127 18.28 -5.67 -2.31
C GLU A 127 17.51 -6.98 -2.57
N ASN A 128 16.66 -7.00 -3.60
CA ASN A 128 15.78 -8.15 -3.88
C ASN A 128 16.41 -9.16 -4.85
N PHE A 129 17.30 -8.72 -5.74
CA PHE A 129 17.90 -9.57 -6.77
C PHE A 129 19.40 -9.69 -6.54
N LYS A 130 19.83 -10.94 -6.30
CA LYS A 130 21.25 -11.29 -6.29
C LYS A 130 21.72 -11.60 -7.70
N ARG A 131 23.00 -11.33 -7.98
CA ARG A 131 23.58 -11.69 -9.29
C ARG A 131 23.55 -13.20 -9.45
N ALA A 132 23.30 -13.65 -10.69
CA ALA A 132 23.25 -15.08 -11.02
C ALA A 132 24.54 -15.83 -10.65
N GLU A 133 25.69 -15.14 -10.68
CA GLU A 133 27.02 -15.67 -10.32
C GLU A 133 27.14 -16.04 -8.83
N GLU A 134 26.39 -15.36 -7.96
CA GLU A 134 26.35 -15.67 -6.53
C GLU A 134 25.41 -16.84 -6.20
N PHE A 135 24.62 -17.26 -7.19
CA PHE A 135 23.62 -18.29 -7.03
C PHE A 135 24.19 -19.63 -7.48
N HIS A 136 24.32 -20.58 -6.56
CA HIS A 136 24.67 -21.95 -6.92
C HIS A 136 23.40 -22.71 -7.32
N PRO A 137 23.17 -22.97 -8.64
CA PRO A 137 21.93 -23.57 -9.12
C PRO A 137 21.66 -24.95 -8.50
N SER A 138 22.72 -25.66 -8.08
CA SER A 138 22.66 -26.92 -7.37
C SER A 138 22.04 -26.83 -5.97
N LYS A 139 22.15 -25.70 -5.26
CA LYS A 139 21.48 -25.47 -3.98
C LYS A 139 20.00 -25.14 -4.18
N THR A 140 19.68 -24.32 -5.17
CA THR A 140 18.30 -23.90 -5.47
C THR A 140 17.46 -25.06 -5.98
N LYS A 141 18.04 -25.95 -6.80
CA LYS A 141 17.36 -27.17 -7.25
C LYS A 141 16.97 -28.06 -6.07
N LYS A 142 17.82 -28.19 -5.04
CA LYS A 142 17.49 -28.98 -3.84
C LYS A 142 16.32 -28.36 -3.07
N VAL A 143 16.37 -27.05 -2.80
CA VAL A 143 15.29 -26.34 -2.10
C VAL A 143 13.98 -26.39 -2.88
N ALA A 144 14.02 -26.23 -4.21
CA ALA A 144 12.83 -26.33 -5.04
C ALA A 144 12.25 -27.75 -5.07
N VAL A 145 13.10 -28.78 -5.12
CA VAL A 145 12.66 -30.19 -5.04
C VAL A 145 12.08 -30.54 -3.68
N GLU A 146 12.62 -29.97 -2.59
CA GLU A 146 12.13 -30.16 -1.22
C GLU A 146 10.83 -29.39 -0.93
N ALA A 147 10.65 -28.22 -1.58
CA ALA A 147 9.42 -27.43 -1.50
C ALA A 147 8.28 -27.97 -2.39
N LEU A 148 8.57 -28.85 -3.34
CA LEU A 148 7.53 -29.52 -4.11
C LEU A 148 6.80 -30.50 -3.19
N PRO A 149 5.45 -30.43 -3.10
CA PRO A 149 4.69 -31.40 -2.34
C PRO A 149 4.97 -32.80 -2.88
N SER A 150 5.17 -33.79 -1.98
CA SER A 150 5.46 -35.15 -2.41
C SER A 150 4.35 -35.63 -3.37
N PRO A 151 4.67 -36.40 -4.42
CA PRO A 151 3.67 -36.84 -5.40
C PRO A 151 2.50 -37.61 -4.76
N GLU A 152 2.71 -38.23 -3.59
CA GLU A 152 1.66 -38.89 -2.81
C GLU A 152 0.63 -37.90 -2.22
N SER A 153 1.05 -36.68 -1.87
CA SER A 153 0.16 -35.64 -1.34
C SER A 153 -0.71 -34.97 -2.42
N CYS A 154 -0.28 -34.99 -3.68
CA CYS A 154 -1.05 -34.45 -4.81
C CYS A 154 -2.18 -35.40 -5.26
N LEU A 155 -1.98 -36.72 -5.14
CA LEU A 155 -3.00 -37.71 -5.51
C LEU A 155 -4.25 -37.66 -4.60
N PHE A 156 -4.13 -37.12 -3.39
CA PHE A 156 -5.26 -37.03 -2.46
C PHE A 156 -6.27 -35.93 -2.82
N LYS A 157 -5.85 -34.85 -3.51
CA LYS A 157 -6.75 -33.74 -3.89
C LYS A 157 -7.54 -34.01 -5.18
N ALA A 158 -7.01 -34.83 -6.09
CA ALA A 158 -7.72 -35.20 -7.32
C ALA A 158 -8.94 -36.11 -7.07
N ARG A 159 -8.99 -36.81 -5.92
CA ARG A 159 -10.05 -37.77 -5.59
C ARG A 159 -11.32 -37.15 -4.99
N PHE A 160 -11.29 -35.86 -4.60
CA PHE A 160 -12.45 -35.16 -4.03
C PHE A 160 -13.16 -34.20 -4.99
N ALA A 161 -12.55 -33.89 -6.15
CA ALA A 161 -13.17 -32.99 -7.14
C ALA A 161 -14.25 -33.67 -8.02
N SER A 162 -14.38 -35.00 -7.96
CA SER A 162 -15.32 -35.76 -8.80
C SER A 162 -16.70 -36.03 -8.18
N LEU A 163 -17.04 -35.43 -7.02
CA LEU A 163 -18.22 -35.83 -6.24
C LEU A 163 -19.34 -34.81 -6.07
N THR A 164 -19.27 -33.60 -6.64
CA THR A 164 -20.38 -32.62 -6.53
C THR A 164 -20.61 -31.81 -7.80
N TRP A 165 -21.09 -32.47 -8.86
CA TRP A 165 -21.86 -31.77 -9.90
C TRP A 165 -23.24 -32.44 -10.02
N LYS A 166 -24.10 -32.21 -9.02
CA LYS A 166 -25.54 -32.46 -9.18
C LYS A 166 -26.12 -31.25 -9.91
N SER A 167 -26.27 -31.40 -11.23
CA SER A 167 -27.08 -30.55 -12.08
C SER A 167 -28.48 -30.42 -11.48
N THR A 168 -28.82 -29.24 -10.99
CA THR A 168 -30.19 -28.92 -10.57
C THR A 168 -30.80 -28.12 -11.71
N SER A 169 -31.62 -28.80 -12.51
CA SER A 169 -32.41 -28.25 -13.60
C SER A 169 -33.78 -27.83 -13.08
N ALA A 170 -34.13 -26.56 -13.26
CA ALA A 170 -35.48 -26.04 -13.42
C ALA A 170 -35.41 -24.71 -14.16
#